data_AF-A0A9N8DVW9-F1
#
_entry.id   AF-A0A9N8DVW9-F1
#
_cell.length_a   1.000
_cell.length_b   1.000
_cell.length_c   1.000
_cell.angle_alpha   90.00
_cell.angle_beta   90.00
_cell.angle_gamma   90.00
#
_symmetry.space_group_name_H-M   'P 1'
#
loop_
_entity.id
_entity.type
_entity.pdbx_description
1 polymer ?
#
loop_
_entity_poly.entity_id
_entity_poly.type
_entity_poly.pdbx_seq_one_letter_code
_entity_poly.pdbx_strand_id
1 'polypeptide(L)'
;MAMNNMMLAQLMKDLQDPEIMREAQKLMQDPAFQQQMKKMTANPQFKDHMKKTQDVLKDPKKVKEMEEKMKAAVDEGNKGLEEMEKKRKEIGDEDGAKKEEATEDDDKKQPAKKEEEEDDIPDIPSLNIN
;
A
#
# COMPACT_ATOMS: atom_id res chain seq x y z
N MET A 1 7.03 -5.02 -15.40
CA MET A 1 7.72 -3.89 -14.71
C MET A 1 6.96 -2.57 -14.83
N ALA A 2 6.29 -2.25 -15.94
CA ALA A 2 5.53 -1.00 -16.11
C ALA A 2 4.47 -0.72 -15.01
N MET A 3 3.82 -1.75 -14.46
CA MET A 3 2.81 -1.59 -13.40
C MET A 3 3.38 -0.99 -12.10
N ASN A 4 4.63 -1.33 -11.75
CA ASN A 4 5.30 -0.77 -10.57
C ASN A 4 5.71 0.69 -10.78
N ASN A 5 6.11 1.04 -12.00
CA ASN A 5 6.48 2.41 -12.37
C ASN A 5 5.25 3.33 -12.34
N MET A 6 4.11 2.83 -12.81
CA MET A 6 2.83 3.53 -12.78
C MET A 6 2.33 3.75 -11.34
N MET A 7 2.41 2.74 -10.48
CA MET A 7 2.05 2.86 -9.07
C MET A 7 2.95 3.87 -8.34
N LEU A 8 4.25 3.87 -8.64
CA LEU A 8 5.19 4.83 -8.07
C LEU A 8 4.87 6.27 -8.53
N ALA A 9 4.56 6.45 -9.81
CA ALA A 9 4.17 7.74 -10.36
C ALA A 9 2.86 8.26 -9.73
N GLN A 10 1.87 7.39 -9.60
CA GLN A 10 0.63 7.70 -8.89
C GLN A 10 0.89 8.07 -7.43
N LEU A 11 1.73 7.32 -6.72
CA LEU A 11 2.11 7.64 -5.34
C LEU A 11 2.80 9.01 -5.25
N MET A 12 3.68 9.36 -6.20
CA MET A 12 4.31 10.69 -6.21
C MET A 12 3.29 11.81 -6.46
N LYS A 13 2.26 11.55 -7.28
CA LYS A 13 1.15 12.49 -7.52
C LYS A 13 0.28 12.62 -6.28
N ASP A 14 -0.05 11.52 -5.61
CA ASP A 14 -0.83 11.51 -4.38
C ASP A 14 -0.07 12.20 -3.24
N LEU A 15 1.25 12.03 -3.15
CA LEU A 15 2.07 12.76 -2.19
C LEU A 15 2.14 14.26 -2.48
N GLN A 16 1.86 14.74 -3.68
CA GLN A 16 1.73 16.18 -3.95
C GLN A 16 0.39 16.73 -3.46
N ASP A 17 -0.59 15.86 -3.17
CA ASP A 17 -1.87 16.26 -2.63
C ASP A 17 -1.75 16.53 -1.11
N PRO A 18 -2.04 17.76 -0.65
CA PRO A 18 -1.96 18.11 0.77
C PRO A 18 -2.95 17.31 1.64
N GLU A 19 -4.08 16.84 1.10
CA GLU A 19 -5.05 16.05 1.85
C GLU A 19 -4.52 14.63 2.12
N ILE A 20 -3.95 13.98 1.10
CA ILE A 20 -3.29 12.67 1.22
C ILE A 20 -2.11 12.78 2.18
N MET A 21 -1.28 13.83 2.07
CA MET A 21 -0.18 14.04 3.03
C MET A 21 -0.70 14.12 4.47
N ARG A 22 -1.80 14.82 4.70
CA ARG A 22 -2.39 14.96 6.04
C ARG A 22 -2.92 13.63 6.57
N GLU A 23 -3.56 12.84 5.71
CA GLU A 23 -4.05 11.51 6.07
C GLU A 23 -2.89 10.53 6.33
N ALA A 24 -1.86 10.54 5.48
CA ALA A 24 -0.64 9.77 5.70
C ALA A 24 0.05 10.16 7.02
N GLN A 25 0.12 11.45 7.33
CA GLN A 25 0.64 11.92 8.62
C GLN A 25 -0.21 11.42 9.80
N LYS A 26 -1.54 11.43 9.67
CA LYS A 26 -2.45 10.91 10.69
C LYS A 26 -2.24 9.41 10.90
N LEU A 27 -2.07 8.65 9.83
CA LEU A 27 -1.79 7.22 9.88
C LEU A 27 -0.39 6.93 10.46
N MET A 28 0.61 7.77 10.18
CA MET A 28 1.93 7.68 10.82
C MET A 28 1.88 7.98 12.32
N GLN A 29 1.00 8.89 12.74
CA GLN A 29 0.76 9.20 14.15
C GLN A 29 -0.11 8.15 14.85
N ASP A 30 -0.75 7.26 14.10
CA ASP A 30 -1.60 6.21 14.65
C ASP A 30 -0.77 5.22 15.51
N PRO A 31 -1.19 4.93 16.75
CA PRO A 31 -0.45 4.06 17.64
C PRO A 31 -0.39 2.60 17.16
N ALA A 32 -1.39 2.10 16.43
CA ALA A 32 -1.35 0.76 15.85
C ALA A 32 -0.29 0.68 14.74
N PHE A 33 -0.23 1.71 13.88
CA PHE A 33 0.81 1.83 12.87
C PHE A 33 2.21 1.91 13.50
N GLN A 34 2.39 2.72 14.54
CA GLN A 34 3.66 2.81 15.27
C GLN A 34 4.06 1.48 15.90
N GLN A 35 3.12 0.73 16.47
CA GLN A 35 3.40 -0.60 17.01
C GLN A 35 3.83 -1.58 15.92
N GLN A 36 3.16 -1.56 14.77
CA GLN A 36 3.53 -2.39 13.63
C GLN A 36 4.91 -2.01 13.09
N MET A 37 5.21 -0.72 12.96
CA MET A 37 6.53 -0.22 12.58
C MET A 37 7.60 -0.60 13.59
N LYS A 38 7.31 -0.57 14.89
CA LYS A 38 8.23 -1.05 15.94
C LYS A 38 8.49 -2.55 15.81
N LYS A 39 7.47 -3.37 15.54
CA LYS A 39 7.63 -4.82 15.32
C LYS A 39 8.46 -5.10 14.07
N MET A 40 8.20 -4.39 12.99
CA MET A 40 8.93 -4.51 11.73
C MET A 40 10.39 -4.04 11.88
N THR A 41 10.63 -2.91 12.53
CA THR A 41 11.99 -2.39 12.79
C THR A 41 12.75 -3.20 13.83
N ALA A 42 12.06 -3.95 14.68
CA ALA A 42 12.70 -4.90 15.59
C ALA A 42 13.24 -6.14 14.86
N ASN A 43 12.71 -6.47 13.67
CA ASN A 43 13.17 -7.62 12.87
C ASN A 43 14.64 -7.41 12.42
N PRO A 44 15.55 -8.37 12.70
CA PRO A 44 16.94 -8.30 12.26
C PRO A 44 17.12 -8.08 10.76
N GLN A 45 16.30 -8.74 9.94
CA GLN A 45 16.34 -8.58 8.47
C GLN A 45 16.03 -7.15 8.05
N PHE A 46 15.06 -6.52 8.71
CA PHE A 46 14.73 -5.13 8.44
C PHE A 46 15.86 -4.19 8.87
N LYS A 47 16.48 -4.42 10.03
CA LYS A 47 17.63 -3.62 10.49
C LYS A 47 18.82 -3.72 9.54
N ASP A 48 19.13 -4.91 9.05
CA ASP A 48 20.22 -5.12 8.08
C ASP A 48 19.93 -4.41 6.76
N HIS A 49 18.71 -4.49 6.26
CA HIS A 49 18.29 -3.74 5.07
C HIS A 49 18.33 -2.23 5.31
N MET A 50 17.81 -1.76 6.44
CA MET A 50 17.83 -0.34 6.78
C MET A 50 19.27 0.18 6.86
N LYS A 51 20.19 -0.57 7.46
CA LYS A 51 21.61 -0.22 7.53
C LYS A 51 22.23 -0.13 6.13
N LYS A 52 22.01 -1.13 5.27
CA LYS A 52 22.47 -1.10 3.87
C LYS A 52 21.91 0.08 3.11
N THR A 53 20.61 0.36 3.26
CA THR A 53 19.96 1.52 2.65
C THR A 53 20.56 2.81 3.19
N GLN A 54 20.84 2.90 4.49
CA GLN A 54 21.46 4.08 5.09
C GLN A 54 22.88 4.32 4.56
N ASP A 55 23.66 3.26 4.34
CA ASP A 55 24.99 3.37 3.73
C ASP A 55 24.91 3.79 2.25
N VAL A 56 23.90 3.32 1.52
CA VAL A 56 23.60 3.81 0.16
C VAL A 56 23.16 5.27 0.16
N LEU A 57 22.35 5.69 1.13
CA LEU A 57 21.88 7.07 1.28
C LEU A 57 22.97 8.06 1.71
N LYS A 58 24.01 7.58 2.39
CA LYS A 58 25.19 8.39 2.73
C LYS A 58 26.11 8.64 1.55
N ASP A 59 26.02 7.82 0.49
CA ASP A 59 26.81 8.02 -0.72
C ASP A 59 26.01 8.90 -1.71
N PRO A 60 26.36 10.19 -1.86
CA PRO A 60 25.62 11.10 -2.73
C PRO A 60 25.65 10.67 -4.21
N LYS A 61 26.64 9.89 -4.66
CA LYS A 61 26.66 9.37 -6.03
C LYS A 61 25.62 8.29 -6.22
N LYS A 62 25.49 7.37 -5.25
CA LYS A 62 24.49 6.31 -5.28
C LYS A 62 23.08 6.85 -5.12
N VAL A 63 22.90 7.84 -4.24
CA VAL A 63 21.63 8.56 -4.10
C VAL A 63 21.23 9.17 -5.43
N LYS A 64 22.14 9.91 -6.09
CA LYS A 64 21.84 10.53 -7.37
C LYS A 64 21.49 9.52 -8.46
N GLU A 65 22.19 8.39 -8.54
CA GLU A 65 21.86 7.32 -9.48
C GLU A 65 20.49 6.71 -9.18
N MET A 66 20.14 6.54 -7.90
CA MET A 66 18.84 6.03 -7.49
C MET A 66 17.73 7.03 -7.79
N GLU A 67 17.94 8.32 -7.50
CA GLU A 67 17.02 9.41 -7.84
C GLU A 67 16.78 9.50 -9.34
N GLU A 68 17.83 9.37 -10.16
CA GLU A 68 17.71 9.42 -11.61
C GLU A 68 16.91 8.23 -12.14
N LYS A 69 17.17 7.02 -11.64
CA LYS A 69 16.38 5.82 -11.97
C LYS A 69 14.93 5.95 -11.51
N MET A 70 14.73 6.49 -10.31
CA MET A 70 13.39 6.71 -9.76
C MET A 70 12.64 7.74 -10.61
N LYS A 71 13.28 8.85 -10.97
CA LYS A 71 12.71 9.87 -11.84
C LYS A 71 12.37 9.30 -13.22
N ALA A 72 13.27 8.52 -13.83
CA ALA A 72 13.00 7.88 -15.10
C ALA A 72 11.80 6.91 -15.03
N ALA A 73 11.71 6.11 -13.96
CA ALA A 73 10.58 5.23 -13.72
C ALA A 73 9.27 6.00 -13.51
N VAL A 74 9.30 7.12 -12.80
CA VAL A 74 8.14 7.98 -12.58
C VAL A 74 7.70 8.66 -13.89
N ASP A 75 8.64 9.16 -14.68
CA ASP A 75 8.36 9.77 -15.98
C ASP A 75 7.75 8.73 -16.96
N GLU A 76 8.23 7.49 -16.94
CA GLU A 76 7.65 6.37 -17.70
C GLU A 76 6.25 6.00 -17.18
N GLY A 77 6.09 5.92 -15.86
CA GLY A 77 4.80 5.66 -15.21
C GLY A 77 3.75 6.72 -15.51
N ASN A 78 4.14 7.99 -15.50
CA ASN A 78 3.28 9.12 -15.86
C ASN A 78 2.81 9.05 -17.31
N LYS A 79 3.70 8.72 -18.25
CA LYS A 79 3.30 8.52 -19.66
C LYS A 79 2.28 7.39 -19.80
N GLY A 80 2.49 6.27 -19.10
CA GLY A 80 1.54 5.17 -19.08
C GLY A 80 0.18 5.55 -18.46
N LEU A 81 0.18 6.37 -17.41
CA LEU A 81 -1.05 6.94 -16.82
C LEU A 81 -1.78 7.85 -17.81
N GLU A 82 -1.08 8.75 -18.47
CA GLU A 82 -1.66 9.66 -19.48
C GLU A 82 -2.25 8.88 -20.66
N GLU A 83 -1.55 7.85 -21.16
CA GLU A 83 -2.07 7.00 -22.23
C GLU A 83 -3.32 6.22 -21.80
N MET A 84 -3.36 5.71 -20.57
CA MET A 84 -4.56 5.06 -20.04
C MET A 84 -5.69 6.04 -19.76
N GLU A 85 -5.41 7.23 -19.26
CA GLU A 85 -6.41 8.27 -19.02
C GLU A 85 -7.02 8.73 -20.35
N LYS A 86 -6.19 8.93 -21.38
CA LYS A 86 -6.64 9.24 -22.73
C LYS A 86 -7.50 8.12 -23.31
N LYS A 87 -7.05 6.87 -23.20
CA LYS A 87 -7.81 5.70 -23.66
C LYS A 87 -9.12 5.54 -22.90
N ARG A 88 -9.15 5.82 -21.60
CA ARG A 88 -10.37 5.82 -20.78
C ARG A 88 -11.32 6.94 -21.18
N LYS A 89 -10.79 8.09 -21.59
CA LYS A 89 -11.60 9.20 -22.10
C LYS A 89 -12.18 8.88 -23.48
N GLU A 90 -11.40 8.29 -24.37
CA GLU A 90 -11.85 7.82 -25.68
C GLU A 90 -12.89 6.68 -25.60
N ILE A 91 -12.78 5.79 -24.61
CA ILE A 91 -13.78 4.72 -24.35
C ILE A 91 -14.99 5.25 -23.56
N GLY A 92 -14.79 6.25 -22.69
CA GLY A 92 -15.83 6.83 -21.83
C GLY A 92 -16.81 7.75 -22.55
N ASP A 93 -16.49 8.20 -23.77
CA ASP A 93 -17.41 8.95 -24.63
C ASP A 93 -18.40 8.04 -25.41
N GLU A 94 -18.22 6.70 -25.43
CA GLU A 94 -19.16 5.78 -26.10
C GLU A 94 -20.18 5.08 -25.18
N ASP A 95 -20.00 5.09 -23.84
CA ASP A 95 -20.89 4.40 -22.88
C ASP A 95 -21.72 5.36 -21.99
N GLY A 96 -21.88 6.62 -22.42
CA GLY A 96 -22.67 7.65 -21.75
C GLY A 96 -24.20 7.47 -21.81
N ALA A 97 -24.71 6.25 -22.02
CA ALA A 97 -26.15 6.00 -22.17
C ALA A 97 -26.61 4.68 -21.54
N LYS A 98 -26.32 4.43 -20.25
CA LYS A 98 -27.26 3.71 -19.39
C LYS A 98 -27.09 4.08 -17.91
N LYS A 99 -28.03 4.93 -17.52
CA LYS A 99 -28.33 5.43 -16.18
C LYS A 99 -28.55 4.29 -15.18
N GLU A 100 -27.97 4.48 -14.00
CA GLU A 100 -28.53 4.25 -12.66
C GLU A 100 -29.85 3.47 -12.57
N GLU A 101 -29.85 2.36 -11.84
CA GLU A 101 -30.93 2.04 -10.88
C GLU A 101 -30.53 1.00 -9.83
N ALA A 102 -30.78 1.39 -8.57
CA ALA A 102 -31.13 0.57 -7.40
C ALA A 102 -30.10 -0.41 -6.81
N THR A 103 -29.62 -0.14 -5.58
CA THR A 103 -30.38 -0.45 -4.34
C THR A 103 -29.62 0.04 -3.10
N GLU A 104 -30.10 1.13 -2.50
CA GLU A 104 -30.14 1.31 -1.04
C GLU A 104 -31.54 0.83 -0.60
N ASP A 105 -31.64 -0.15 0.31
CA ASP A 105 -32.64 -0.18 1.40
C ASP A 105 -32.31 -1.29 2.41
N ASP A 106 -31.81 -0.86 3.57
CA ASP A 106 -32.17 -1.18 4.96
C ASP A 106 -32.75 -2.57 5.39
N ASP A 107 -32.12 -3.11 6.45
CA ASP A 107 -32.72 -3.79 7.60
C ASP A 107 -33.57 -5.08 7.43
N LYS A 108 -32.97 -6.24 7.75
CA LYS A 108 -33.47 -7.17 8.81
C LYS A 108 -32.66 -8.48 8.97
N LYS A 109 -32.14 -8.65 10.19
CA LYS A 109 -32.31 -9.84 11.06
C LYS A 109 -31.49 -11.13 10.78
N GLN A 110 -30.46 -11.31 11.63
CA GLN A 110 -29.85 -12.54 12.19
C GLN A 110 -30.74 -13.83 12.20
N PRO A 111 -30.19 -15.08 12.20
CA PRO A 111 -29.30 -15.57 13.28
C PRO A 111 -28.22 -16.65 12.98
N ALA A 112 -27.41 -16.83 14.02
CA ALA A 112 -26.34 -17.79 14.34
C ALA A 112 -26.37 -19.25 13.81
N LYS A 113 -25.15 -19.79 13.59
CA LYS A 113 -24.59 -21.16 13.82
C LYS A 113 -23.09 -21.05 13.49
N LYS A 114 -22.06 -21.27 14.34
CA LYS A 114 -21.66 -22.34 15.29
C LYS A 114 -21.54 -23.73 14.65
N GLU A 115 -20.28 -24.11 14.36
CA GLU A 115 -19.66 -25.45 14.25
C GLU A 115 -18.21 -25.17 13.77
N GLU A 116 -17.17 -25.17 14.61
CA GLU A 116 -16.38 -26.33 15.09
C GLU A 116 -15.80 -27.19 13.95
N GLU A 117 -14.53 -26.95 13.61
CA GLU A 117 -13.60 -28.03 13.25
C GLU A 117 -12.20 -27.64 13.76
N GLU A 118 -11.77 -28.40 14.77
CA GLU A 118 -10.40 -28.50 15.27
C GLU A 118 -9.54 -29.17 14.19
N ASP A 119 -8.30 -28.71 13.99
CA ASP A 119 -7.09 -29.55 13.99
C ASP A 119 -5.87 -28.74 13.50
N ASP A 120 -4.70 -29.05 14.08
CA ASP A 120 -3.35 -28.49 13.83
C ASP A 120 -2.95 -27.18 14.55
N ILE A 121 -3.13 -27.13 15.87
CA ILE A 121 -2.17 -26.42 16.73
C ILE A 121 -1.22 -27.46 17.32
N PRO A 122 0.09 -27.45 17.01
CA PRO A 122 1.04 -28.36 17.65
C PRO A 122 1.15 -28.05 19.14
N ASP A 123 1.01 -29.13 19.91
CA ASP A 123 1.08 -29.25 21.38
C ASP A 123 2.29 -28.49 21.96
N ILE A 124 2.01 -27.37 22.65
CA ILE A 124 3.01 -26.67 23.46
C ILE A 124 2.93 -27.25 24.87
N PRO A 125 3.92 -28.03 25.33
CA PRO A 125 3.91 -28.57 26.68
C PRO A 125 3.97 -27.42 27.69
N SER A 126 2.90 -27.32 28.48
CA SER A 126 2.75 -26.41 29.61
C SER A 126 3.90 -26.60 30.60
N LEU A 127 4.84 -25.64 30.62
CA LEU A 127 5.88 -25.56 31.65
C LEU A 127 5.24 -25.08 32.95
N ASN A 128 5.00 -26.07 33.81
CA ASN A 128 4.62 -25.94 35.21
C ASN A 128 5.79 -25.30 35.99
N ILE A 129 5.74 -23.99 36.21
CA ILE A 129 6.68 -23.27 37.08
C ILE A 129 6.13 -23.35 38.50
N ASN A 130 6.62 -24.31 39.27
CA ASN A 130 6.54 -24.32 40.74
C ASN A 130 7.80 -23.66 41.32
#